data_AF-A0A935PX35-F1
#
_entry.id   AF-A0A935PX35-F1
#
_cell.length_a   1.000
_cell.length_b   1.000
_cell.length_c   1.000
_cell.angle_alpha   90.00
_cell.angle_beta   90.00
_cell.angle_gamma   90.00
#
_symmetry.space_group_name_H-M   'P 1'
#
loop_
_entity.id
_entity.type
_entity.pdbx_description
1 polymer ?
#
loop_
_entity_poly.entity_id
_entity_poly.type
_entity_poly.pdbx_seq_one_letter_code
_entity_poly.pdbx_strand_id
1 'polypeptide(L)'
;MHSGQGEQLVRLRAPNAHDAKDYECPATPTTVRLVRVVTPNGRVHVVMTSLLDSGAFPAAGFGALYHGRWRVEEALRRLKHRLGLEHTSGLSWHAANQDFGAKAVFDNLNALAAYVATEAHLDPDSDWKINRTLMINKIKRQIGRWLLAAGATTRRLKPLIQEIAANLQKFVAGRSKPRTPQRKPHRSHAYKPI
;
A
#
# COMPACT_ATOMS: atom_id res chain seq x y z
N MET A 1 -22.09 8.92 15.23
CA MET A 1 -21.82 10.14 16.03
C MET A 1 -22.60 11.30 15.44
N HIS A 2 -23.66 11.75 16.12
CA HIS A 2 -24.45 12.92 15.75
C HIS A 2 -23.99 14.21 16.47
N SER A 3 -22.94 14.15 17.31
CA SER A 3 -22.54 15.26 18.19
C SER A 3 -21.76 16.40 17.51
N GLY A 4 -21.33 16.23 16.24
CA GLY A 4 -20.51 17.22 15.53
C GLY A 4 -19.08 17.39 16.05
N GLN A 5 -18.69 16.70 17.12
CA GLN A 5 -17.37 16.82 17.75
C GLN A 5 -16.24 16.32 16.84
N GLY A 6 -15.08 16.98 16.91
CA GLY A 6 -13.87 16.60 16.17
C GLY A 6 -13.21 15.33 16.69
N GLU A 7 -13.34 15.06 17.99
CA GLU A 7 -12.84 13.86 18.64
C GLU A 7 -13.63 13.55 19.92
N GLN A 8 -13.55 12.30 20.40
CA GLN A 8 -14.18 11.87 21.65
C GLN A 8 -13.47 10.64 22.22
N LEU A 9 -13.25 10.61 23.54
CA LEU A 9 -12.88 9.39 24.25
C LEU A 9 -14.15 8.57 24.55
N VAL A 10 -14.13 7.29 24.19
CA VAL A 10 -15.24 6.37 24.39
C VAL A 10 -14.72 5.10 25.04
N ARG A 11 -15.45 4.60 26.04
CA ARG A 11 -15.19 3.30 26.64
C ARG A 11 -16.04 2.25 25.97
N LEU A 12 -15.41 1.34 25.23
CA LEU A 12 -16.06 0.17 24.66
C LEU A 12 -16.34 -0.84 25.77
N ARG A 13 -17.45 -1.56 25.65
CA ARG A 13 -17.75 -2.69 26.53
C ARG A 13 -16.74 -3.80 26.29
N ALA A 14 -16.55 -4.66 27.29
CA ALA A 14 -15.76 -5.86 27.11
C ALA A 14 -16.37 -6.72 25.97
N PRO A 15 -15.54 -7.30 25.09
CA PRO A 15 -16.02 -8.31 24.15
C PRO A 15 -16.57 -9.51 24.91
N ASN A 16 -17.46 -10.28 24.29
CA ASN A 16 -17.89 -11.55 24.87
C ASN A 16 -16.73 -12.55 24.84
N ALA A 17 -16.85 -13.65 25.59
CA ALA A 17 -15.76 -14.62 25.73
C ALA A 17 -15.36 -15.29 24.40
N HIS A 18 -16.30 -15.44 23.45
CA HIS A 18 -16.01 -16.02 22.15
C HIS A 18 -15.20 -15.06 21.27
N ASP A 19 -15.64 -13.79 21.16
CA ASP A 19 -14.91 -12.76 20.43
C ASP A 19 -13.52 -12.52 21.02
N ALA A 20 -13.41 -12.49 22.36
CA ALA A 20 -12.12 -12.35 23.04
C ALA A 20 -11.14 -13.46 22.65
N LYS A 21 -11.64 -14.70 22.50
CA LYS A 21 -10.85 -15.85 22.08
C LYS A 21 -10.50 -15.79 20.59
N ASP A 22 -11.48 -15.53 19.74
CA ASP A 22 -11.32 -15.54 18.27
C ASP A 22 -10.38 -14.44 17.78
N TYR A 23 -10.43 -13.27 18.41
CA TYR A 23 -9.58 -12.13 18.08
C TYR A 23 -8.34 -12.03 18.97
N GLU A 24 -8.09 -13.01 19.84
CA GLU A 24 -6.95 -13.06 20.77
C GLU A 24 -6.77 -11.74 21.55
N CYS A 25 -7.88 -11.17 22.03
CA CYS A 25 -7.90 -9.86 22.70
C CYS A 25 -8.44 -9.95 24.14
N PRO A 26 -8.06 -9.02 25.05
CA PRO A 26 -8.53 -9.05 26.42
C PRO A 26 -10.05 -8.88 26.56
N ALA A 27 -10.68 -9.69 27.41
CA ALA A 27 -12.10 -9.59 27.76
C ALA A 27 -12.38 -8.43 28.74
N THR A 28 -11.77 -7.27 28.52
CA THR A 28 -11.88 -6.09 29.39
C THR A 28 -12.42 -4.88 28.63
N PRO A 29 -13.20 -3.99 29.28
CA PRO A 29 -13.63 -2.75 28.67
C PRO A 29 -12.42 -1.91 28.23
N THR A 30 -12.40 -1.45 26.98
CA THR A 30 -11.26 -0.75 26.39
C THR A 30 -11.62 0.70 26.08
N THR A 31 -10.80 1.63 26.56
CA THR A 31 -10.94 3.05 26.20
C THR A 31 -10.26 3.32 24.87
N VAL A 32 -10.99 3.96 23.97
CA VAL A 32 -10.51 4.35 22.64
C VAL A 32 -10.82 5.81 22.39
N ARG A 33 -10.04 6.44 21.50
CA ARG A 33 -10.33 7.76 20.98
C ARG A 33 -10.94 7.63 19.59
N LEU A 34 -12.08 8.28 19.40
CA LEU A 34 -12.73 8.45 18.10
C LEU A 34 -12.30 9.80 17.55
N VAL A 35 -11.81 9.82 16.31
CA VAL A 35 -11.38 11.03 15.61
C VAL A 35 -12.19 11.18 14.33
N ARG A 36 -12.83 12.32 14.16
CA ARG A 36 -13.62 12.66 12.98
C ARG A 36 -12.70 13.18 11.88
N VAL A 37 -12.61 12.45 10.78
CA VAL A 37 -11.83 12.80 9.60
C VAL A 37 -12.77 13.12 8.45
N VAL A 38 -12.68 14.35 7.92
CA VAL A 38 -13.48 14.78 6.76
C VAL A 38 -12.61 14.70 5.50
N THR A 39 -13.08 13.96 4.50
CA THR A 39 -12.42 13.89 3.19
C THR A 39 -12.61 15.20 2.41
N PRO A 40 -11.76 15.50 1.41
CA PRO A 40 -11.96 16.65 0.51
C PRO A 40 -13.32 16.68 -0.18
N ASN A 41 -13.96 15.52 -0.35
CA ASN A 41 -15.29 15.39 -0.96
C ASN A 41 -16.44 15.53 0.07
N GLY A 42 -16.15 15.97 1.30
CA GLY A 42 -17.14 16.18 2.37
C GLY A 42 -17.60 14.91 3.09
N ARG A 43 -17.13 13.73 2.71
CA ARG A 43 -17.46 12.49 3.43
C ARG A 43 -16.78 12.45 4.78
N VAL A 44 -17.53 12.05 5.79
CA VAL A 44 -17.06 11.90 7.17
C VAL A 44 -16.69 10.45 7.44
N HIS A 45 -15.46 10.24 7.90
CA HIS A 45 -15.00 8.98 8.47
C HIS A 45 -14.75 9.18 9.97
N VAL A 46 -15.05 8.18 10.78
CA VAL A 46 -14.66 8.14 12.19
C VAL A 46 -13.59 7.09 12.33
N VAL A 47 -12.39 7.52 12.71
CA VAL A 47 -11.25 6.63 12.95
C VAL A 47 -11.19 6.35 14.45
N MET A 48 -10.96 5.09 14.80
CA MET A 48 -10.76 4.67 16.18
C MET A 48 -9.27 4.43 16.42
N THR A 49 -8.74 4.90 17.54
CA THR A 49 -7.32 4.75 17.88
C THR A 49 -7.11 4.50 19.38
N SER A 50 -6.03 3.80 19.71
CA SER A 50 -5.51 3.65 21.07
C SER A 50 -4.63 4.83 21.50
N LEU A 51 -4.37 5.81 20.62
CA LEU A 51 -3.63 7.03 20.94
C LEU A 51 -4.53 8.03 21.69
N LEU A 52 -4.58 7.91 23.02
CA LEU A 52 -5.53 8.63 23.87
C LEU A 52 -5.13 10.09 24.15
N ASP A 53 -3.83 10.40 24.12
CA ASP A 53 -3.30 11.73 24.40
C ASP A 53 -3.53 12.68 23.21
N SER A 54 -4.37 13.70 23.39
CA SER A 54 -4.67 14.69 22.35
C SER A 54 -3.59 15.76 22.19
N GLY A 55 -2.77 15.99 23.21
CA GLY A 55 -1.61 16.89 23.13
C GLY A 55 -0.46 16.26 22.36
N ALA A 56 -0.12 15.00 22.66
CA ALA A 56 0.91 14.26 21.94
C ALA A 56 0.47 13.84 20.53
N PHE A 57 -0.82 13.54 20.33
CA PHE A 57 -1.38 13.09 19.04
C PHE A 57 -2.58 13.94 18.63
N PRO A 58 -2.37 15.13 18.01
CA PRO A 58 -3.47 16.00 17.62
C PRO A 58 -4.38 15.40 16.54
N ALA A 59 -5.70 15.61 16.64
CA ALA A 59 -6.68 15.12 15.66
C ALA A 59 -6.40 15.58 14.21
N ALA A 60 -5.84 16.77 14.04
CA ALA A 60 -5.53 17.33 12.72
C ALA A 60 -4.62 16.44 11.87
N GLY A 61 -3.73 15.66 12.49
CA GLY A 61 -2.80 14.75 11.80
C GLY A 61 -3.45 13.45 11.31
N PHE A 62 -4.58 13.04 11.87
CA PHE A 62 -5.20 11.74 11.57
C PHE A 62 -5.73 11.65 10.14
N GLY A 63 -6.09 12.78 9.52
CA GLY A 63 -6.48 12.80 8.11
C GLY A 63 -5.36 12.32 7.19
N ALA A 64 -4.15 12.86 7.37
CA ALA A 64 -2.98 12.48 6.59
C ALA A 64 -2.53 11.04 6.91
N LEU A 65 -2.54 10.65 8.19
CA LEU A 65 -2.20 9.29 8.61
C LEU A 65 -3.17 8.26 8.03
N TYR A 66 -4.48 8.51 8.11
CA TYR A 66 -5.49 7.61 7.54
C TYR A 66 -5.38 7.54 6.02
N HIS A 67 -5.05 8.65 5.34
CA HIS A 67 -4.77 8.64 3.92
C HIS A 67 -3.56 7.73 3.57
N GLY A 68 -2.57 7.64 4.45
CA GLY A 68 -1.41 6.74 4.32
C GLY A 68 -1.78 5.28 4.11
N ARG A 69 -2.95 4.82 4.59
CA ARG A 69 -3.50 3.46 4.35
C ARG A 69 -3.61 3.13 2.86
N TRP A 70 -3.88 4.14 2.02
CA TRP A 70 -4.02 3.96 0.57
C TRP A 70 -2.75 3.38 -0.08
N ARG A 71 -1.57 3.62 0.52
CA ARG A 71 -0.30 3.04 0.06
C ARG A 71 -0.34 1.51 0.03
N VAL A 72 -1.07 0.88 0.95
CA VAL A 72 -1.26 -0.58 1.00
C VAL A 72 -2.11 -1.06 -0.17
N GLU A 73 -3.20 -0.36 -0.48
CA GLU A 73 -4.05 -0.70 -1.63
C GLU A 73 -3.30 -0.57 -2.96
N GLU A 74 -2.47 0.46 -3.12
CA GLU A 74 -1.59 0.59 -4.28
C GLU A 74 -0.54 -0.54 -4.36
N ALA A 75 -0.03 -1.03 -3.22
CA ALA A 75 0.85 -2.18 -3.17
C ALA A 75 0.15 -3.48 -3.61
N LEU A 76 -1.05 -3.74 -3.08
CA LEU A 76 -1.86 -4.89 -3.49
C LEU A 76 -2.22 -4.81 -4.98
N ARG A 77 -2.60 -3.63 -5.47
CA ARG A 77 -2.89 -3.44 -6.90
C ARG A 77 -1.69 -3.78 -7.76
N ARG A 78 -0.49 -3.35 -7.35
CA ARG A 78 0.76 -3.63 -8.07
C ARG A 78 1.11 -5.12 -8.04
N LEU A 79 1.02 -5.78 -6.88
CA LEU A 79 1.24 -7.23 -6.77
C LEU A 79 0.28 -8.00 -7.69
N LYS A 80 -1.02 -7.71 -7.61
CA LYS A 80 -2.04 -8.38 -8.43
C LYS A 80 -1.87 -8.12 -9.93
N HIS A 81 -1.86 -6.85 -10.34
CA HIS A 81 -1.99 -6.48 -11.75
C HIS A 81 -0.65 -6.31 -12.47
N ARG A 82 0.42 -5.93 -11.78
CA ARG A 82 1.75 -5.73 -12.42
C ARG A 82 2.62 -6.97 -12.29
N LEU A 83 2.61 -7.62 -11.14
CA LEU A 83 3.40 -8.84 -10.89
C LEU A 83 2.61 -10.11 -11.17
N GLY A 84 1.32 -10.01 -11.48
CA GLY A 84 0.47 -11.16 -11.83
C GLY A 84 0.38 -12.12 -10.66
N LEU A 85 0.04 -11.64 -9.46
CA LEU A 85 -0.02 -12.48 -8.25
C LEU A 85 -0.84 -13.75 -8.46
N GLU A 86 -1.96 -13.62 -9.19
CA GLU A 86 -2.92 -14.68 -9.48
C GLU A 86 -2.47 -15.62 -10.62
N HIS A 87 -1.34 -15.34 -11.30
CA HIS A 87 -0.72 -16.24 -12.26
C HIS A 87 0.23 -17.20 -11.55
N THR A 88 -0.27 -18.36 -11.14
CA THR A 88 0.55 -19.41 -10.55
C THR A 88 1.18 -20.29 -11.63
N SER A 89 2.41 -20.75 -11.41
CA SER A 89 3.15 -21.64 -12.31
C SER A 89 2.73 -23.11 -12.16
N GLY A 90 1.92 -23.42 -11.14
CA GLY A 90 1.41 -24.76 -10.88
C GLY A 90 0.08 -24.74 -10.14
N LEU A 91 -0.51 -25.93 -10.00
CA LEU A 91 -1.82 -26.15 -9.37
C LEU A 91 -1.72 -26.51 -7.88
N SER A 92 -0.52 -26.83 -7.38
CA SER A 92 -0.33 -27.20 -5.98
C SER A 92 -0.28 -25.96 -5.08
N TRP A 93 -0.72 -26.12 -3.83
CA TRP A 93 -0.57 -25.11 -2.79
C TRP A 93 0.90 -24.64 -2.65
N HIS A 94 1.84 -25.59 -2.75
CA HIS A 94 3.26 -25.29 -2.64
C HIS A 94 3.75 -24.38 -3.78
N ALA A 95 3.36 -24.67 -5.03
CA ALA A 95 3.72 -23.82 -6.17
C ALA A 95 3.15 -22.40 -6.01
N ALA A 96 1.88 -22.29 -5.60
CA ALA A 96 1.25 -21.00 -5.33
C ALA A 96 1.97 -20.20 -4.23
N ASN A 97 2.40 -20.86 -3.16
CA ASN A 97 3.13 -20.21 -2.06
C ASN A 97 4.53 -19.75 -2.50
N GLN A 98 5.24 -20.55 -3.30
CA GLN A 98 6.54 -20.16 -3.86
C GLN A 98 6.42 -18.95 -4.79
N ASP A 99 5.41 -18.93 -5.66
CA ASP A 99 5.17 -17.81 -6.56
C ASP A 99 4.80 -16.53 -5.81
N PHE A 100 3.97 -16.65 -4.77
CA PHE A 100 3.65 -15.54 -3.89
C PHE A 100 4.92 -14.97 -3.25
N GLY A 101 5.74 -15.84 -2.66
CA GLY A 101 7.00 -15.47 -2.02
C GLY A 101 7.96 -14.78 -2.99
N ALA A 102 8.15 -15.36 -4.18
CA ALA A 102 9.02 -14.79 -5.21
C ALA A 102 8.55 -13.39 -5.65
N LYS A 103 7.23 -13.20 -5.86
CA LYS A 103 6.65 -11.90 -6.24
C LYS A 103 6.76 -10.87 -5.10
N ALA A 104 6.58 -11.29 -3.85
CA ALA A 104 6.75 -10.41 -2.68
C ALA A 104 8.20 -9.95 -2.52
N VAL A 105 9.17 -10.87 -2.59
CA VAL A 105 10.60 -10.53 -2.55
C VAL A 105 10.96 -9.61 -3.72
N PHE A 106 10.46 -9.89 -4.91
CA PHE A 106 10.70 -9.03 -6.07
C PHE A 106 10.12 -7.61 -5.88
N ASP A 107 8.89 -7.45 -5.35
CA ASP A 107 8.34 -6.11 -5.06
C ASP A 107 9.16 -5.37 -4.00
N ASN A 108 9.68 -6.07 -2.99
CA ASN A 108 10.54 -5.49 -1.96
C ASN A 108 11.87 -5.00 -2.53
N LEU A 109 12.52 -5.79 -3.40
CA LEU A 109 13.74 -5.38 -4.11
C LEU A 109 13.48 -4.16 -4.99
N ASN A 110 12.32 -4.11 -5.66
CA ASN A 110 11.89 -2.96 -6.43
C ASN A 110 11.68 -1.73 -5.52
N ALA A 111 11.07 -1.89 -4.34
CA ALA A 111 10.90 -0.81 -3.39
C ALA A 111 12.24 -0.26 -2.89
N LEU A 112 13.20 -1.14 -2.59
CA LEU A 112 14.55 -0.77 -2.20
C LEU A 112 15.29 -0.03 -3.32
N ALA A 113 15.22 -0.53 -4.56
CA ALA A 113 15.83 0.14 -5.70
C ALA A 113 15.23 1.54 -5.93
N ALA A 114 13.92 1.70 -5.77
CA ALA A 114 13.26 3.01 -5.86
C ALA A 114 13.73 3.95 -4.75
N TYR A 115 13.88 3.44 -3.52
CA TYR A 115 14.38 4.20 -2.38
C TYR A 115 15.81 4.68 -2.65
N VAL A 116 16.73 3.77 -2.98
CA VAL A 116 18.14 4.10 -3.29
C VAL A 116 18.25 5.08 -4.46
N ALA A 117 17.46 4.88 -5.53
CA ALA A 117 17.46 5.80 -6.67
C ALA A 117 16.93 7.20 -6.31
N THR A 118 15.95 7.28 -5.40
CA THR A 118 15.42 8.56 -4.92
C THR A 118 16.48 9.29 -4.11
N GLU A 119 17.01 8.63 -3.06
CA GLU A 119 18.03 9.22 -2.18
C GLU A 119 19.29 9.66 -2.92
N ALA A 120 19.71 8.93 -3.95
CA ALA A 120 20.96 9.21 -4.67
C ALA A 120 20.83 10.25 -5.79
N HIS A 121 19.63 10.49 -6.32
CA HIS A 121 19.46 11.24 -7.57
C HIS A 121 18.33 12.27 -7.57
N LEU A 122 17.45 12.28 -6.57
CA LEU A 122 16.35 13.24 -6.49
C LEU A 122 16.57 14.16 -5.29
N ASP A 123 16.25 15.44 -5.50
CA ASP A 123 16.14 16.41 -4.41
C ASP A 123 14.98 16.00 -3.48
N PRO A 124 15.16 16.04 -2.13
CA PRO A 124 14.07 15.83 -1.17
C PRO A 124 12.79 16.63 -1.45
N ASP A 125 12.91 17.84 -2.01
CA ASP A 125 11.78 18.73 -2.31
C ASP A 125 11.21 18.54 -3.74
N SER A 126 11.68 17.51 -4.47
CA SER A 126 11.25 17.26 -5.84
C SER A 126 9.81 16.75 -5.95
N ASP A 127 9.03 17.38 -6.82
CA ASP A 127 7.73 16.89 -7.27
C ASP A 127 7.82 15.62 -8.12
N TRP A 128 9.02 15.19 -8.52
CA TRP A 128 9.21 14.01 -9.36
C TRP A 128 9.42 12.76 -8.52
N LYS A 129 8.79 11.65 -8.94
CA LYS A 129 8.92 10.34 -8.27
C LYS A 129 9.36 9.28 -9.27
N ILE A 130 10.05 8.25 -8.78
CA ILE A 130 10.43 7.10 -9.61
C ILE A 130 9.19 6.49 -10.28
N ASN A 131 9.26 6.27 -11.59
CA ASN A 131 8.21 5.53 -12.31
C ASN A 131 8.36 4.03 -12.03
N ARG A 132 7.69 3.56 -10.97
CA ARG A 132 7.75 2.14 -10.55
C ARG A 132 7.32 1.15 -11.64
N THR A 133 6.43 1.53 -12.56
CA THR A 133 6.00 0.63 -13.65
C THR A 133 7.14 0.36 -14.63
N LEU A 134 7.86 1.40 -15.05
CA LEU A 134 9.02 1.25 -15.93
C LEU A 134 10.18 0.56 -15.21
N MET A 135 10.44 0.94 -13.96
CA MET A 135 11.47 0.34 -13.12
C MET A 135 11.31 -1.18 -12.98
N ILE A 136 10.09 -1.66 -12.70
CA ILE A 136 9.79 -3.10 -12.60
C ILE A 136 10.24 -3.84 -13.86
N ASN A 137 9.93 -3.31 -15.05
CA ASN A 137 10.31 -3.93 -16.31
C ASN A 137 11.83 -3.96 -16.51
N LYS A 138 12.56 -2.94 -16.04
CA LYS A 138 14.03 -2.91 -16.13
C LYS A 138 14.66 -3.92 -15.16
N ILE A 139 14.22 -3.97 -13.91
CA ILE A 139 14.73 -4.91 -12.89
C ILE A 139 14.39 -6.35 -13.26
N LYS A 140 13.18 -6.62 -13.78
CA LYS A 140 12.76 -7.97 -14.21
C LYS A 140 13.71 -8.60 -15.23
N ARG A 141 14.35 -7.79 -16.10
CA ARG A 141 15.32 -8.28 -17.09
C ARG A 141 16.68 -8.66 -16.48
N GLN A 142 17.00 -8.15 -15.30
CA GLN A 142 18.28 -8.38 -14.62
C GLN A 142 18.18 -9.43 -13.52
N ILE A 143 17.01 -9.54 -12.86
CA ILE A 143 16.85 -10.34 -11.64
C ILE A 143 17.25 -11.80 -11.80
N GLY A 144 16.90 -12.45 -12.93
CA GLY A 144 17.30 -13.83 -13.20
C GLY A 144 18.81 -13.99 -13.26
N ARG A 145 19.54 -13.02 -13.84
CA ARG A 145 21.01 -13.05 -13.90
C ARG A 145 21.64 -12.87 -12.52
N TRP A 146 21.04 -12.06 -11.66
CA TRP A 146 21.56 -11.84 -10.31
C TRP A 146 21.29 -13.00 -9.36
N LEU A 147 20.17 -13.71 -9.54
CA LEU A 147 19.77 -14.79 -8.63
C LEU A 147 20.23 -16.18 -9.09
N LEU A 148 20.39 -16.42 -10.39
CA LEU A 148 20.66 -17.76 -10.94
C LEU A 148 22.12 -17.99 -11.37
N ALA A 149 22.96 -16.96 -11.46
CA ALA A 149 24.35 -17.12 -11.86
C ALA A 149 25.28 -17.15 -10.65
N ALA A 150 26.20 -18.12 -10.61
CA ALA A 150 27.28 -18.24 -9.62
C ALA A 150 28.32 -17.09 -9.63
N GLY A 151 28.04 -16.02 -10.39
CA GLY A 151 28.88 -14.83 -10.53
C GLY A 151 28.03 -13.57 -10.69
N ALA A 152 27.07 -13.36 -9.78
CA ALA A 152 26.26 -12.15 -9.74
C ALA A 152 27.17 -10.91 -9.75
N THR A 153 27.26 -10.24 -10.91
CA THR A 153 28.07 -9.02 -11.03
C THR A 153 27.21 -7.79 -10.74
N THR A 154 27.71 -6.94 -9.85
CA THR A 154 27.11 -5.64 -9.53
C THR A 154 27.35 -4.59 -10.61
N ARG A 155 28.12 -4.91 -11.68
CA ARG A 155 28.49 -3.97 -12.75
C ARG A 155 27.28 -3.26 -13.37
N ARG A 156 26.13 -3.94 -13.48
CA ARG A 156 24.90 -3.35 -14.03
C ARG A 156 24.04 -2.61 -13.01
N LEU A 157 24.34 -2.67 -11.72
CA LEU A 157 23.50 -2.08 -10.68
C LEU A 157 23.53 -0.55 -10.75
N LYS A 158 24.71 0.07 -10.75
CA LYS A 158 24.85 1.54 -10.83
C LYS A 158 24.24 2.12 -12.11
N PRO A 159 24.53 1.59 -13.32
CA PRO A 159 23.87 2.05 -14.54
C PRO A 159 22.34 1.89 -14.50
N LEU A 160 21.85 0.80 -13.92
CA LEU A 160 20.41 0.57 -13.79
C LEU A 160 19.75 1.59 -12.85
N ILE A 161 20.36 1.91 -11.72
CA ILE A 161 19.84 2.92 -10.78
C ILE A 161 19.78 4.30 -11.46
N GLN A 162 20.82 4.67 -12.22
CA GLN A 162 20.82 5.90 -13.02
C GLN A 162 19.71 5.89 -14.08
N GLU A 163 19.51 4.77 -14.76
CA GLU A 163 18.43 4.60 -15.75
C GLU A 163 17.03 4.70 -15.11
N ILE A 164 16.87 4.19 -13.90
CA ILE A 164 15.64 4.31 -13.12
C ILE A 164 15.39 5.78 -12.74
N ALA A 165 16.41 6.48 -12.26
CA ALA A 165 16.34 7.90 -11.89
C ALA A 165 16.09 8.82 -13.10
N ALA A 166 16.48 8.42 -14.31
CA ALA A 166 16.14 9.14 -15.54
C ALA A 166 14.66 8.97 -15.97
N ASN A 167 13.95 7.99 -15.42
CA ASN A 167 12.56 7.68 -15.77
C ASN A 167 11.60 8.06 -14.63
N LEU A 168 11.32 9.36 -14.53
CA LEU A 168 10.48 9.92 -13.48
C LEU A 168 9.04 10.13 -13.94
N GLN A 169 8.15 10.26 -12.97
CA GLN A 169 6.77 10.71 -13.15
C GLN A 169 6.50 11.90 -12.23
N LYS A 170 5.86 12.94 -12.77
CA LYS A 170 5.51 14.12 -11.98
C LYS A 170 4.35 13.79 -11.03
N PHE A 171 4.58 13.94 -9.74
CA PHE A 171 3.53 13.96 -8.74
C PHE A 171 2.91 15.37 -8.72
N VAL A 172 1.58 15.43 -8.71
CA VAL A 172 0.85 16.70 -8.66
C VAL A 172 -0.05 16.63 -7.43
N ALA A 173 0.26 17.44 -6.42
CA ALA A 173 -0.53 17.52 -5.21
C ALA A 173 -1.98 17.93 -5.53
N GLY A 174 -2.95 17.34 -4.82
CA GLY A 174 -4.37 17.65 -5.01
C GLY A 174 -4.99 17.14 -6.32
N ARG A 175 -4.26 16.39 -7.16
CA ARG A 175 -4.82 15.86 -8.41
C ARG A 175 -5.99 14.90 -8.14
N SER A 176 -7.18 15.29 -8.56
CA SER A 176 -8.38 14.45 -8.54
C SER A 176 -8.75 14.02 -9.97
N LYS A 177 -9.17 12.76 -10.11
CA LYS A 177 -9.78 12.23 -11.34
C LYS A 177 -11.12 11.59 -10.96
N PRO A 178 -12.20 12.37 -10.83
CA PRO A 178 -13.50 11.81 -10.47
C PRO A 178 -13.90 10.78 -11.52
N ARG A 179 -14.31 9.60 -11.06
CA ARG A 179 -14.75 8.53 -11.94
C ARG A 179 -16.18 8.83 -12.37
N THR A 180 -16.43 8.87 -13.67
CA THR A 180 -17.80 8.98 -14.19
C THR A 180 -18.61 7.80 -13.67
N PRO A 181 -19.79 8.01 -13.06
CA PRO A 181 -20.64 6.92 -12.61
C PRO A 181 -21.02 6.05 -13.80
N GLN A 182 -20.49 4.83 -13.85
CA GLN A 182 -20.90 3.83 -14.82
C GLN A 182 -21.80 2.82 -14.13
N ARG A 183 -22.88 2.39 -14.80
CA ARG A 183 -23.65 1.22 -14.35
C ARG A 183 -22.71 0.04 -14.25
N LYS A 184 -22.68 -0.63 -13.10
CA LYS A 184 -21.87 -1.85 -12.95
C LYS A 184 -22.32 -2.84 -14.03
N PRO A 185 -21.39 -3.41 -14.81
CA PRO A 185 -21.75 -4.44 -15.77
C PRO A 185 -22.41 -5.61 -15.03
N HIS A 186 -23.38 -6.24 -15.68
CA HIS A 186 -24.03 -7.45 -15.17
C HIS A 186 -22.96 -8.53 -14.92
N ARG A 187 -23.15 -9.43 -13.94
CA ARG A 187 -22.13 -10.44 -13.55
C ARG A 187 -21.59 -11.23 -14.74
N SER A 188 -22.44 -11.55 -15.71
CA SER A 188 -22.10 -12.25 -16.96
C SER A 188 -21.14 -11.48 -17.87
N HIS A 189 -21.04 -10.16 -17.74
CA HIS A 189 -20.15 -9.30 -18.54
C HIS A 189 -18.86 -8.92 -17.79
N ALA A 190 -18.74 -9.27 -16.52
CA ALA A 190 -17.59 -8.92 -15.69
C ALA A 190 -16.39 -9.87 -15.90
N TYR A 191 -16.65 -11.10 -16.34
CA TYR A 191 -15.63 -12.06 -16.74
C TYR A 191 -15.78 -12.32 -18.24
N LYS A 192 -14.74 -12.05 -19.03
CA LYS A 192 -14.67 -12.61 -20.38
C LYS A 192 -14.52 -14.14 -20.22
N PRO A 193 -15.30 -14.97 -20.93
CA PRO A 193 -15.00 -16.39 -21.00
C PRO A 193 -13.57 -16.54 -21.52
N ILE A 194 -12.84 -17.45 -20.87
CA ILE A 194 -11.47 -17.86 -21.25
C ILE A 194 -11.54 -18.55 -22.62
#